data_AF-A0A2S2QB33-F1
#
_entry.id   AF-A0A2S2QB33-F1
#
_cell.length_a   1.000
_cell.length_b   1.000
_cell.length_c   1.000
_cell.angle_alpha   90.00
_cell.angle_beta   90.00
_cell.angle_gamma   90.00
#
_symmetry.space_group_name_H-M   'P 1'
#
loop_
_entity.id
_entity.type
_entity.pdbx_description
1 polymer ?
#
loop_
_entity_poly.entity_id
_entity_poly.type
_entity_poly.pdbx_seq_one_letter_code
_entity_poly.pdbx_strand_id
1 'polypeptide(L)'
;TAKAHVYPSSTGHVEFYPNRGEIPQPGCTPEHIEDPSDNDIIELNCSDARSYEYYNESITNKSAFVSELYKSDFVSLMKKQKKQNNKLPTNNMGHNVDKSKSKHGKFFLKTNEKSPFNKQNNE
;
A
#
# COMPACT_ATOMS: atom_id res chain seq x y z
N THR A 1 5.10 0.45 -17.85
CA THR A 1 6.11 -0.30 -17.06
C THR A 1 6.62 -1.49 -17.84
N ALA A 2 7.95 -1.65 -17.97
CA ALA A 2 8.57 -2.67 -18.81
C ALA A 2 8.15 -4.09 -18.37
N LYS A 3 7.78 -4.94 -19.35
CA LYS A 3 7.53 -6.37 -19.15
C LYS A 3 8.85 -7.09 -18.86
N ALA A 4 9.28 -7.11 -17.59
CA ALA A 4 10.35 -7.99 -17.17
C ALA A 4 9.79 -9.42 -17.07
N HIS A 5 10.41 -10.36 -17.80
CA HIS A 5 9.99 -11.76 -17.90
C HIS A 5 10.12 -12.53 -16.58
N VAL A 6 10.92 -12.01 -15.63
CA VAL A 6 11.01 -12.48 -14.25
C VAL A 6 11.30 -11.26 -13.36
N TYR A 7 10.32 -10.82 -12.57
CA TYR A 7 10.58 -9.91 -11.46
C TYR A 7 11.17 -10.71 -10.28
N PRO A 8 12.18 -10.18 -9.55
CA PRO A 8 12.63 -10.84 -8.33
C PRO A 8 11.46 -10.94 -7.34
N SER A 9 11.41 -12.03 -6.58
CA SER A 9 10.32 -12.28 -5.62
C SER A 9 10.21 -11.22 -4.51
N SER A 10 11.29 -10.45 -4.33
CA SER A 10 11.37 -9.24 -3.53
C SER A 10 12.36 -8.25 -4.16
N THR A 11 12.02 -6.97 -4.17
CA THR A 11 12.82 -5.89 -4.79
C THR A 11 13.52 -4.97 -3.77
N GLY A 12 13.26 -5.15 -2.47
CA GLY A 12 13.84 -4.32 -1.42
C GLY A 12 13.75 -4.94 -0.03
N HIS A 13 14.38 -4.28 0.95
CA HIS A 13 14.30 -4.70 2.35
C HIS A 13 12.84 -4.67 2.84
N VAL A 14 12.09 -3.64 2.47
CA VAL A 14 10.69 -3.49 2.85
C VAL A 14 9.88 -3.21 1.62
N GLU A 15 8.78 -3.94 1.46
CA GLU A 15 7.85 -3.79 0.35
C GLU A 15 6.49 -3.37 0.90
N PHE A 16 5.97 -2.24 0.44
CA PHE A 16 4.67 -1.73 0.86
C PHE A 16 3.64 -1.96 -0.25
N TYR A 17 2.46 -2.45 0.14
CA TYR A 17 1.34 -2.76 -0.74
C TYR A 17 0.12 -1.95 -0.30
N PRO A 18 0.05 -0.63 -0.63
CA PRO A 18 -1.13 0.17 -0.40
C PRO A 18 -2.31 -0.44 -1.15
N ASN A 19 -3.41 -0.66 -0.43
CA ASN A 19 -4.61 -1.30 -0.95
C ASN A 19 -4.28 -2.64 -1.65
N ARG A 20 -3.37 -3.42 -1.03
CA ARG A 20 -2.86 -4.72 -1.54
C ARG A 20 -2.02 -4.64 -2.82
N GLY A 21 -1.73 -3.46 -3.33
CA GLY A 21 -1.08 -3.29 -4.63
C GLY A 21 -1.98 -3.70 -5.80
N GLU A 22 -3.29 -3.75 -5.59
CA GLU A 22 -4.28 -4.07 -6.62
C GLU A 22 -4.58 -2.84 -7.48
N ILE A 23 -5.02 -3.08 -8.72
CA ILE A 23 -5.51 -2.05 -9.65
C ILE A 23 -7.02 -2.31 -9.84
N PRO A 24 -7.86 -1.28 -9.84
CA PRO A 24 -7.53 0.12 -9.59
C PRO A 24 -7.26 0.43 -8.11
N GLN A 25 -6.36 1.38 -7.86
CA GLN A 25 -6.26 2.01 -6.54
C GLN A 25 -7.51 2.86 -6.26
N PRO A 26 -7.88 3.11 -4.98
CA PRO A 26 -9.03 3.95 -4.65
C PRO A 26 -8.99 5.31 -5.35
N GLY A 27 -10.11 5.72 -5.95
CA GLY A 27 -10.24 6.97 -6.71
C GLY A 27 -9.70 6.93 -8.14
N CYS A 28 -9.27 5.76 -8.63
CA CYS A 28 -8.80 5.58 -10.00
C CYS A 28 -9.83 4.91 -10.93
N THR A 29 -11.10 4.82 -10.52
CA THR A 29 -12.17 4.24 -11.34
C THR A 29 -12.67 5.21 -12.40
N PRO A 30 -12.97 4.76 -13.63
CA PRO A 30 -13.46 5.58 -14.71
C PRO A 30 -14.93 5.94 -14.47
N GLU A 31 -15.19 7.08 -13.82
CA GLU A 31 -16.57 7.54 -13.61
C GLU A 31 -17.17 8.24 -14.85
N HIS A 32 -16.36 8.63 -15.86
CA HIS A 32 -16.80 9.50 -16.96
C HIS A 32 -16.11 9.27 -18.33
N ILE A 33 -15.86 8.04 -18.76
CA ILE A 33 -15.24 7.78 -20.08
C ILE A 33 -16.22 7.08 -21.02
N GLU A 34 -16.42 7.69 -22.19
CA GLU A 34 -17.36 7.23 -23.23
C GLU A 34 -16.87 5.99 -23.98
N ASP A 35 -15.55 5.72 -23.99
CA ASP A 35 -14.94 4.57 -24.64
C ASP A 35 -14.31 3.59 -23.61
N PRO A 36 -14.87 2.37 -23.46
CA PRO A 36 -14.36 1.39 -22.50
C PRO A 36 -12.95 0.86 -22.82
N SER A 37 -12.41 1.09 -24.04
CA SER A 37 -11.04 0.71 -24.37
C SER A 37 -9.97 1.60 -23.70
N ASP A 38 -10.34 2.81 -23.30
CA ASP A 38 -9.46 3.73 -22.57
C ASP A 38 -9.49 3.52 -21.05
N ASN A 39 -10.52 2.82 -20.53
CA ASN A 39 -10.70 2.60 -19.09
C ASN A 39 -9.51 1.89 -18.45
N ASP A 40 -9.04 0.80 -19.06
CA ASP A 40 -7.90 0.04 -18.52
C ASP A 40 -6.63 0.91 -18.47
N ILE A 41 -6.40 1.75 -19.48
CA ILE A 41 -5.23 2.62 -19.56
C ILE A 41 -5.31 3.73 -18.51
N ILE A 42 -6.49 4.30 -18.30
CA ILE A 42 -6.72 5.38 -17.33
C ILE A 42 -6.61 4.86 -15.90
N GLU A 43 -7.19 3.69 -15.60
CA GLU A 43 -7.07 3.02 -14.31
C GLU A 43 -5.61 2.69 -13.97
N LEU A 44 -4.87 2.15 -14.95
CA LEU A 44 -3.45 1.82 -14.83
C LEU A 44 -2.62 3.08 -14.54
N ASN A 45 -2.79 4.15 -15.34
CA ASN A 45 -2.02 5.38 -15.19
C ASN A 45 -2.31 6.08 -13.86
N CYS A 46 -3.57 6.18 -13.45
CA CYS A 46 -3.93 6.73 -12.15
C CYS A 46 -3.36 5.88 -11.00
N SER A 47 -3.46 4.55 -11.09
CA SER A 47 -2.95 3.66 -10.06
C SER A 47 -1.42 3.68 -9.96
N ASP A 48 -0.71 3.80 -11.09
CA ASP A 48 0.74 3.96 -11.14
C ASP A 48 1.16 5.28 -10.47
N ALA A 49 0.42 6.36 -10.73
CA ALA A 49 0.66 7.67 -10.14
C ALA A 49 0.55 7.69 -8.61
N ARG A 50 -0.31 6.84 -8.03
CA ARG A 50 -0.46 6.75 -6.57
C ARG A 50 0.85 6.52 -5.82
N SER A 51 1.79 5.80 -6.43
CA SER A 51 3.09 5.50 -5.81
C SER A 51 3.83 6.77 -5.37
N TYR A 52 3.96 7.76 -6.27
CA TYR A 52 4.65 9.01 -5.96
C TYR A 52 3.76 10.00 -5.20
N GLU A 53 2.43 9.96 -5.38
CA GLU A 53 1.50 10.80 -4.62
C GLU A 53 1.54 10.46 -3.12
N TYR A 54 1.52 9.17 -2.77
CA TYR A 54 1.66 8.74 -1.39
C TYR A 54 3.03 9.08 -0.83
N TYR A 55 4.10 8.95 -1.63
CA TYR A 55 5.43 9.39 -1.20
C TYR A 55 5.45 10.89 -0.90
N ASN A 56 4.91 11.73 -1.78
CA ASN A 56 4.85 13.18 -1.59
C ASN A 56 4.10 13.56 -0.31
N GLU A 57 2.95 12.94 -0.04
CA GLU A 57 2.19 13.19 1.20
C GLU A 57 2.95 12.72 2.45
N SER A 58 3.71 11.63 2.36
CA SER A 58 4.49 11.11 3.48
C SER A 58 5.63 12.04 3.92
N ILE A 59 6.09 12.95 3.05
CA ILE A 59 7.12 13.95 3.38
C ILE A 59 6.57 14.95 4.41
N THR A 60 5.34 15.43 4.21
CA THR A 60 4.73 16.46 5.05
C THR A 60 4.08 15.90 6.30
N ASN A 61 3.58 14.65 6.25
CA ASN A 61 2.99 13.97 7.39
C ASN A 61 3.86 12.80 7.88
N LYS A 62 4.63 13.05 8.94
CA LYS A 62 5.58 12.08 9.53
C LYS A 62 4.91 10.81 10.08
N SER A 63 3.63 10.90 10.42
CA SER A 63 2.86 9.79 10.97
C SER A 63 1.96 9.14 9.91
N ALA A 64 2.09 9.52 8.64
CA ALA A 64 1.27 8.97 7.58
C ALA A 64 1.64 7.52 7.23
N PHE A 65 0.68 6.83 6.63
CA PHE A 65 0.82 5.54 5.98
C PHE A 65 1.38 4.45 6.91
N VAL A 66 0.86 4.41 8.14
CA VAL A 66 1.13 3.32 9.07
C VAL A 66 0.64 2.02 8.45
N SER A 67 1.59 1.12 8.21
CA SER A 67 1.39 -0.15 7.51
C SER A 67 1.71 -1.30 8.45
N GLU A 68 0.98 -2.40 8.30
CA GLU A 68 1.14 -3.59 9.13
C GLU A 68 1.89 -4.68 8.36
N LEU A 69 2.81 -5.37 9.05
CA LEU A 69 3.54 -6.49 8.47
C LEU A 69 2.57 -7.62 8.10
N TYR A 70 2.54 -7.97 6.81
CA TYR A 70 1.85 -9.13 6.32
C TYR A 70 2.66 -10.39 6.57
N LYS A 71 1.95 -11.42 6.98
CA LYS A 71 2.48 -12.76 7.19
C LYS A 71 1.58 -13.70 6.41
N SER A 72 2.19 -14.61 5.65
CA SER A 72 1.53 -15.54 4.72
C SER A 72 0.40 -16.36 5.34
N ASP A 73 0.44 -16.58 6.65
CA ASP A 73 -0.58 -17.34 7.39
C ASP A 73 -1.61 -16.42 8.07
N PHE A 74 -2.13 -15.45 7.32
CA PHE A 74 -2.99 -14.37 7.80
C PHE A 74 -4.21 -14.90 8.59
N VAL A 75 -4.80 -16.03 8.15
CA VAL A 75 -5.93 -16.69 8.83
C VAL A 75 -5.51 -17.26 10.19
N SER A 76 -4.37 -17.94 10.28
CA SER A 76 -3.88 -18.51 11.53
C SER A 76 -3.39 -17.43 12.51
N LEU A 77 -2.90 -16.31 11.98
CA LEU A 77 -2.47 -15.17 12.78
C LEU A 77 -3.63 -14.37 13.34
N MET A 78 -4.69 -14.13 12.57
CA MET A 78 -5.91 -13.52 13.10
C MET A 78 -6.52 -14.38 14.23
N LYS A 79 -6.50 -15.71 14.09
CA LYS A 79 -6.91 -16.65 15.16
C LYS A 79 -6.00 -16.61 16.39
N LYS A 80 -4.68 -16.46 16.22
CA LYS A 80 -3.71 -16.34 17.33
C LYS A 80 -3.74 -14.95 17.99
N GLN A 81 -3.97 -13.88 17.24
CA GLN A 81 -4.03 -12.49 17.72
C GLN A 81 -5.27 -12.22 18.56
N LYS A 82 -6.45 -12.72 18.14
CA LYS A 82 -7.67 -12.65 18.95
C LYS A 82 -7.52 -13.35 20.30
N LYS A 83 -6.50 -14.21 20.43
CA LYS A 83 -6.14 -14.95 21.65
C LYS A 83 -5.02 -14.30 22.47
N GLN A 84 -4.28 -13.31 21.94
CA GLN A 84 -3.08 -12.74 22.57
C GLN A 84 -3.00 -11.20 22.60
N ASN A 85 -3.95 -10.46 22.02
CA ASN A 85 -3.93 -8.97 21.94
C ASN A 85 -2.63 -8.36 21.37
N ASN A 86 -1.83 -9.13 20.61
CA ASN A 86 -0.56 -8.65 20.06
C ASN A 86 -0.79 -7.87 18.76
N LYS A 87 -0.52 -6.55 18.77
CA LYS A 87 -0.46 -5.71 17.54
C LYS A 87 0.65 -6.22 16.61
N LEU A 88 0.39 -6.21 15.29
CA LEU A 88 1.41 -6.55 14.29
C LEU A 88 2.54 -5.51 14.31
N PRO A 89 3.78 -5.90 13.95
CA PRO A 89 4.83 -4.92 13.68
C PRO A 89 4.35 -3.93 12.62
N THR A 90 4.54 -2.64 12.89
CA THR A 90 4.17 -1.57 11.97
C THR A 90 5.38 -0.83 11.45
N ASN A 91 5.20 -0.20 10.29
CA ASN A 91 6.17 0.71 9.70
C ASN A 91 5.45 1.77 8.84
N ASN A 92 6.08 2.90 8.61
CA ASN A 92 5.51 3.98 7.79
C ASN A 92 5.97 3.81 6.34
N MET A 93 5.02 3.77 5.41
CA MET A 93 5.35 3.82 3.98
C MET A 93 5.81 5.24 3.60
N GLY A 94 6.81 5.33 2.71
CA GLY A 94 7.30 6.59 2.17
C GLY A 94 8.52 7.16 2.91
N HIS A 95 8.59 8.48 3.05
CA HIS A 95 9.76 9.22 3.50
C HIS A 95 10.21 8.85 4.92
N ASN A 96 9.25 8.58 5.80
CA ASN A 96 9.47 8.34 7.23
C ASN A 96 9.58 6.85 7.59
N VAL A 97 9.93 5.99 6.62
CA VAL A 97 10.16 4.56 6.89
C VAL A 97 11.24 4.36 7.95
N ASP A 98 10.91 3.59 9.00
CA ASP A 98 11.83 3.29 10.08
C ASP A 98 12.80 2.19 9.65
N LYS A 99 13.97 2.61 9.17
CA LYS A 99 15.04 1.71 8.72
C LYS A 99 15.57 0.78 9.82
N SER A 100 15.38 1.13 11.10
CA SER A 100 15.84 0.31 12.24
C SER A 100 14.86 -0.80 12.60
N LYS A 101 13.55 -0.58 12.40
CA LYS A 101 12.49 -1.58 12.59
C LYS A 101 12.25 -2.46 11.36
N SER A 102 12.80 -2.07 10.22
CA SER A 102 12.68 -2.71 8.91
C SER A 102 13.47 -4.02 8.82
N LYS A 103 13.05 -5.07 9.53
CA LYS A 103 13.44 -6.45 9.17
C LYS A 103 12.67 -6.84 7.92
N HIS A 104 13.32 -7.54 7.01
CA HIS A 104 12.77 -7.83 5.68
C HIS A 104 11.28 -8.23 5.71
N GLY A 105 10.44 -7.64 4.86
CA GLY A 105 9.01 -7.98 4.90
C GLY A 105 8.09 -7.17 3.99
N LYS A 106 6.87 -7.71 3.82
CA LYS A 106 5.78 -7.11 3.06
C LYS A 106 4.81 -6.43 4.02
N PHE A 107 4.45 -5.18 3.78
CA PHE A 107 3.59 -4.37 4.63
C PHE A 107 2.36 -3.92 3.86
N PHE A 108 1.21 -3.90 4.52
CA PHE A 108 -0.07 -3.56 3.92
C PHE A 108 -0.73 -2.44 4.70
N LEU A 109 -1.44 -1.60 3.96
CA LEU A 109 -2.20 -0.48 4.48
C LEU A 109 -3.38 -0.19 3.56
N LYS A 110 -4.34 0.59 4.06
CA LYS A 110 -5.41 1.16 3.25
C LYS A 110 -5.18 2.67 3.11
N THR A 111 -5.54 3.22 1.97
CA THR A 111 -5.53 4.66 1.73
C THR A 111 -6.94 5.16 1.41
N ASN A 112 -7.13 6.47 1.41
CA ASN A 112 -8.32 7.11 0.90
C ASN A 112 -8.27 7.21 -0.64
N GLU A 113 -9.42 7.53 -1.25
CA GLU A 113 -9.56 7.77 -2.69
C GLU A 113 -8.97 9.12 -3.16
N LYS A 114 -8.81 10.09 -2.25
CA LYS A 114 -8.40 11.46 -2.53
C LYS A 114 -7.47 11.93 -1.44
N SER A 115 -6.62 12.91 -1.75
CA SER A 115 -5.75 13.53 -0.76
C SER A 115 -6.58 14.25 0.32
N PRO A 116 -6.25 14.14 1.61
CA PRO A 116 -5.15 13.34 2.16
C PRO A 116 -5.40 11.83 2.03
N PHE A 117 -4.46 11.12 1.40
CA PHE A 117 -4.55 9.69 1.13
C PHE A 117 -4.31 8.86 2.37
N ASN A 118 -3.57 9.40 3.34
CA ASN A 118 -3.36 8.74 4.62
C ASN A 118 -4.70 8.49 5.31
N LYS A 119 -5.00 7.21 5.54
CA LYS A 119 -6.18 6.80 6.29
C LYS A 119 -5.83 6.78 7.78
N GLN A 120 -6.49 7.63 8.56
CA GLN A 120 -6.36 7.60 10.02
C GLN A 120 -7.03 6.32 10.54
N ASN A 121 -6.28 5.52 11.30
CA ASN A 121 -6.87 4.45 12.10
C ASN A 121 -7.54 5.11 13.31
N ASN A 122 -8.82 5.48 13.17
CA ASN A 122 -9.65 5.77 14.33
C ASN A 122 -9.86 4.42 15.04
N GLU A 123 -9.21 4.25 16.19
CA GLU A 123 -9.49 3.15 17.13
C GLU A 123 -10.95 3.21 17.61
#